data_AF-A0A2D7HAC3-F1
#
_entry.id   AF-A0A2D7HAC3-F1
#
_cell.length_a   1.000
_cell.length_b   1.000
_cell.length_c   1.000
_cell.angle_alpha   90.00
_cell.angle_beta   90.00
_cell.angle_gamma   90.00
#
_symmetry.space_group_name_H-M   'P 1'
#
loop_
_entity.id
_entity.type
_entity.pdbx_description
1 polymer ?
#
loop_
_entity_poly.entity_id
_entity_poly.type
_entity_poly.pdbx_seq_one_letter_code
_entity_poly.pdbx_strand_id
1 'polypeptide(L)'
;MLGVLIAVLSAGVSCMACLWDRDTLAMERQRFPTTLELITGKFLRHSPAFYRWRISDCQERIETEPTPELFDDLAVAYDKTGATEEAVRVMEAKSALYPGLYSTHANLGTFHIHAGSFDLGLEEIEKALVINPNAHFGREIHQKRLVEYLQTRRGKGDALLPLSEEVSNGNNVMGFGAFLMSLQSGEGNVPDRADLIDEAIVGVLGMMKFGNHDSPVLLEVLGDLLVSRGFDSDAKQLAARAYLAASYESAGRSVQQAYRSKAEECLKFQTRSSGAKDKLMLAQLEMQFQDELKEASDWYAVIVTKEKDWIAEGVDVEKSFEVEFYEAPVVGPVIAAGGGLSLGISLPTVAAAVFVFLCGIPALLWQRRRRASAAAEE
;
A
#
# COMPACT_ATOMS: atom_id res chain seq x y z
N MET A 1 23.35 7.80 46.94
CA MET A 1 22.65 8.54 45.87
C MET A 1 22.57 7.62 44.67
N LEU A 2 21.42 6.96 44.51
CA LEU A 2 21.17 6.05 43.39
C LEU A 2 20.76 6.91 42.20
N GLY A 3 21.58 6.95 41.15
CA GLY A 3 21.28 7.67 39.92
C GLY A 3 20.17 6.95 39.16
N VAL A 4 19.01 7.59 39.06
CA VAL A 4 17.93 7.15 38.19
C VAL A 4 18.34 7.49 36.76
N LEU A 5 18.67 6.47 35.97
CA LEU A 5 18.78 6.58 34.52
C LEU A 5 17.37 6.84 33.99
N ILE A 6 17.08 8.09 33.63
CA ILE A 6 15.88 8.43 32.89
C ILE A 6 16.13 8.00 31.45
N ALA A 7 15.66 6.80 31.09
CA ALA A 7 15.51 6.43 29.70
C ALA A 7 14.40 7.30 29.11
N VAL A 8 14.80 8.33 28.36
CA VAL A 8 13.87 9.10 27.51
C VAL A 8 13.54 8.17 26.34
N LEU A 9 12.45 7.42 26.46
CA LEU A 9 11.76 6.80 25.33
C LEU A 9 11.17 7.95 24.50
N SER A 10 11.94 8.48 23.56
CA SER A 10 11.41 9.26 22.46
C SER A 10 10.51 8.32 21.64
N ALA A 11 9.21 8.37 21.91
CA ALA A 11 8.19 7.78 21.05
C ALA A 11 8.22 8.56 19.73
N GLY A 12 9.16 8.18 18.85
CA GLY A 12 9.23 8.70 17.50
C GLY A 12 7.93 8.35 16.79
N VAL A 13 7.36 9.33 16.11
CA VAL A 13 6.25 9.11 15.19
C VAL A 13 6.71 8.06 14.18
N SER A 14 6.11 6.87 14.17
CA SER A 14 6.38 5.84 13.16
C SER A 14 6.19 6.47 11.77
N CYS A 15 7.19 6.37 10.89
CA CYS A 15 7.25 7.22 9.69
C CYS A 15 6.62 6.57 8.44
N MET A 16 6.36 7.39 7.41
CA MET A 16 5.23 7.23 6.47
C MET A 16 5.62 6.87 5.03
N ALA A 17 6.90 6.66 4.78
CA ALA A 17 7.44 6.76 3.43
C ALA A 17 7.58 5.39 2.75
N CYS A 18 7.47 5.36 1.42
CA CYS A 18 7.56 4.12 0.64
C CYS A 18 9.00 3.62 0.57
N LEU A 19 9.18 2.32 0.77
CA LEU A 19 10.47 1.65 0.66
C LEU A 19 10.56 0.94 -0.69
N TRP A 20 11.75 0.93 -1.29
CA TRP A 20 12.04 0.23 -2.53
C TRP A 20 12.97 -0.95 -2.27
N ASP A 21 12.46 -2.15 -2.44
CA ASP A 21 13.18 -3.43 -2.37
C ASP A 21 12.59 -4.43 -3.36
N ARG A 22 13.11 -5.65 -3.36
CA ARG A 22 12.58 -6.77 -4.16
C ARG A 22 11.10 -7.03 -3.88
N ASP A 23 10.68 -6.99 -2.62
CA ASP A 23 9.30 -7.29 -2.23
C ASP A 23 8.34 -6.31 -2.85
N THR A 24 8.73 -5.05 -2.94
CA THR A 24 7.94 -3.99 -3.56
C THR A 24 7.55 -4.39 -4.99
N LEU A 25 8.51 -4.83 -5.81
CA LEU A 25 8.26 -5.28 -7.18
C LEU A 25 7.41 -6.56 -7.26
N ALA A 26 7.63 -7.51 -6.35
CA ALA A 26 6.87 -8.75 -6.32
C ALA A 26 5.42 -8.51 -5.88
N MET A 27 5.22 -7.69 -4.84
CA MET A 27 3.92 -7.33 -4.27
C MET A 27 3.11 -6.38 -5.16
N GLU A 28 3.73 -5.60 -6.03
CA GLU A 28 3.04 -4.83 -7.07
C GLU A 28 2.37 -5.70 -8.13
N ARG A 29 2.84 -6.94 -8.31
CA ARG A 29 2.21 -7.92 -9.21
C ARG A 29 1.03 -8.64 -8.56
N GLN A 30 0.93 -8.58 -7.23
CA GLN A 30 -0.17 -9.16 -6.47
C GLN A 30 -1.37 -8.22 -6.45
N ARG A 31 -2.55 -8.76 -6.12
CA ARG A 31 -3.73 -7.94 -5.86
C ARG A 31 -3.41 -6.89 -4.78
N PHE A 32 -3.72 -5.63 -5.09
CA PHE A 32 -3.54 -4.56 -4.11
C PHE A 32 -4.58 -4.72 -2.96
N PRO A 33 -4.17 -4.65 -1.68
CA PRO A 33 -5.09 -4.80 -0.57
C PRO A 33 -6.13 -3.69 -0.53
N THR A 34 -7.31 -4.00 -0.02
CA THR A 34 -8.38 -3.02 0.22
C THR A 34 -7.99 -2.03 1.30
N THR A 35 -8.68 -0.89 1.35
CA THR A 35 -8.48 0.13 2.40
C THR A 35 -8.63 -0.46 3.81
N LEU A 36 -9.59 -1.36 4.04
CA LEU A 36 -9.78 -1.99 5.34
C LEU A 36 -8.64 -2.94 5.69
N GLU A 37 -8.15 -3.73 4.73
CA GLU A 37 -7.00 -4.62 4.93
C GLU A 37 -5.74 -3.81 5.29
N LEU A 38 -5.54 -2.65 4.69
CA LEU A 38 -4.42 -1.76 5.04
C LEU A 38 -4.57 -1.12 6.42
N ILE A 39 -5.76 -0.60 6.76
CA ILE A 39 -6.04 -0.04 8.09
C ILE A 39 -5.82 -1.09 9.19
N THR A 40 -6.23 -2.34 8.94
CA THR A 40 -6.14 -3.43 9.93
C THR A 40 -4.79 -4.14 9.95
N GLY A 41 -3.96 -3.98 8.91
CA GLY A 41 -2.72 -4.73 8.74
C GLY A 41 -2.88 -6.15 8.20
N LYS A 42 -4.07 -6.50 7.67
CA LYS A 42 -4.41 -7.81 7.10
C LYS A 42 -3.98 -7.93 5.63
N PHE A 43 -2.68 -7.84 5.39
CA PHE A 43 -2.10 -8.00 4.05
C PHE A 43 -0.71 -8.61 4.13
N LEU A 44 -0.22 -9.17 3.02
CA LEU A 44 1.10 -9.80 2.97
C LEU A 44 2.19 -8.79 3.30
N ARG A 45 2.93 -9.08 4.37
CA ARG A 45 4.05 -8.28 4.86
C ARG A 45 4.95 -9.14 5.72
N HIS A 46 6.21 -8.79 5.76
CA HIS A 46 7.23 -9.54 6.49
C HIS A 46 7.33 -9.15 7.97
N SER A 47 7.81 -10.08 8.77
CA SER A 47 8.07 -9.83 10.19
C SER A 47 9.42 -9.19 10.46
N PRO A 48 9.61 -8.58 11.64
CA PRO A 48 10.94 -8.14 12.07
C PRO A 48 11.98 -9.27 12.12
N ALA A 49 11.55 -10.53 12.29
CA ALA A 49 12.47 -11.67 12.26
C ALA A 49 12.99 -11.93 10.85
N PHE A 50 12.12 -11.83 9.85
CA PHE A 50 12.50 -11.89 8.45
C PHE A 50 13.50 -10.80 8.07
N TYR A 51 13.25 -9.53 8.43
CA TYR A 51 14.19 -8.46 8.08
C TYR A 51 15.55 -8.62 8.77
N ARG A 52 15.61 -9.14 10.01
CA ARG A 52 16.90 -9.49 10.64
C ARG A 52 17.63 -10.62 9.91
N TRP A 53 16.90 -11.62 9.43
CA TRP A 53 17.48 -12.67 8.59
C TRP A 53 17.99 -12.08 7.27
N ARG A 54 17.19 -11.23 6.59
CA ARG A 54 17.55 -10.59 5.32
C ARG A 54 18.80 -9.71 5.43
N ILE A 55 18.99 -9.01 6.55
CA ILE A 55 20.24 -8.27 6.80
C ILE A 55 21.46 -9.20 6.70
N SER A 56 21.42 -10.33 7.42
CA SER A 56 22.52 -11.30 7.40
C SER A 56 22.75 -11.89 6.00
N ASP A 57 21.67 -12.30 5.33
CA ASP A 57 21.72 -12.88 3.97
C ASP A 57 22.29 -11.89 2.94
N CYS A 58 21.79 -10.65 2.93
CA CYS A 58 22.25 -9.63 1.99
C CYS A 58 23.71 -9.25 2.23
N GLN A 59 24.15 -9.15 3.49
CA GLN A 59 25.55 -8.86 3.81
C GLN A 59 26.49 -9.93 3.22
N GLU A 60 26.19 -11.21 3.40
CA GLU A 60 26.99 -12.31 2.85
C GLU A 60 27.02 -12.29 1.31
N ARG A 61 25.87 -12.04 0.68
CA ARG A 61 25.76 -12.00 -0.78
C ARG A 61 26.50 -10.80 -1.39
N ILE A 62 26.45 -9.63 -0.74
CA ILE A 62 27.17 -8.43 -1.18
C ILE A 62 28.69 -8.64 -1.18
N GLU A 63 29.23 -9.44 -0.25
CA GLU A 63 30.66 -9.77 -0.21
C GLU A 63 31.12 -10.57 -1.44
N THR A 64 30.21 -11.36 -2.04
CA THR A 64 30.52 -12.26 -3.16
C THR A 64 30.16 -11.66 -4.51
N GLU A 65 28.95 -11.12 -4.64
CA GLU A 65 28.43 -10.52 -5.87
C GLU A 65 27.55 -9.31 -5.52
N PRO A 66 28.13 -8.11 -5.37
CA PRO A 66 27.36 -6.91 -5.09
C PRO A 66 26.48 -6.55 -6.28
N THR A 67 25.17 -6.38 -6.04
CA THR A 67 24.21 -5.87 -7.02
C THR A 67 23.41 -4.72 -6.43
N PRO A 68 22.93 -3.74 -7.23
CA PRO A 68 22.12 -2.63 -6.74
C PRO A 68 20.90 -3.05 -5.92
N GLU A 69 20.29 -4.18 -6.25
CA GLU A 69 19.09 -4.72 -5.59
C GLU A 69 19.41 -5.25 -4.19
N LEU A 70 20.57 -5.89 -4.00
CA LEU A 70 21.00 -6.35 -2.67
C LEU A 70 21.21 -5.19 -1.70
N PHE A 71 21.71 -4.06 -2.18
CA PHE A 71 21.84 -2.86 -1.36
C PHE A 71 20.47 -2.27 -1.00
N ASP A 72 19.50 -2.31 -1.92
CA ASP A 72 18.11 -1.91 -1.64
C ASP A 72 17.50 -2.81 -0.56
N ASP A 73 17.57 -4.13 -0.75
CA ASP A 73 17.06 -5.14 0.19
C ASP A 73 17.70 -4.99 1.58
N LEU A 74 19.02 -4.76 1.65
CA LEU A 74 19.75 -4.54 2.90
C LEU A 74 19.34 -3.24 3.61
N ALA A 75 19.27 -2.12 2.88
CA ALA A 75 18.93 -0.83 3.49
C ALA A 75 17.49 -0.81 3.98
N VAL A 76 16.55 -1.35 3.20
CA VAL A 76 15.14 -1.49 3.62
C VAL A 76 15.04 -2.38 4.85
N ALA A 77 15.78 -3.49 4.92
CA ALA A 77 15.79 -4.35 6.09
C ALA A 77 16.35 -3.64 7.34
N TYR A 78 17.39 -2.81 7.19
CA TYR A 78 17.86 -1.96 8.28
C TYR A 78 16.80 -0.97 8.77
N ASP A 79 16.16 -0.25 7.86
CA ASP A 79 15.09 0.70 8.21
C ASP A 79 13.90 0.01 8.90
N LYS A 80 13.45 -1.12 8.36
CA LYS A 80 12.37 -1.96 8.94
C LYS A 80 12.70 -2.55 10.30
N THR A 81 13.98 -2.60 10.69
CA THR A 81 14.43 -3.01 12.02
C THR A 81 14.78 -1.85 12.94
N GLY A 82 14.53 -0.60 12.50
CA GLY A 82 14.76 0.63 13.27
C GLY A 82 16.18 1.20 13.15
N ALA A 83 17.03 0.60 12.32
CA ALA A 83 18.40 1.03 12.05
C ALA A 83 18.44 2.00 10.86
N THR A 84 17.76 3.14 10.98
CA THR A 84 17.56 4.08 9.86
C THR A 84 18.90 4.70 9.41
N GLU A 85 19.79 5.02 10.34
CA GLU A 85 21.11 5.57 10.03
C GLU A 85 22.00 4.56 9.28
N GLU A 86 21.90 3.27 9.59
CA GLU A 86 22.53 2.18 8.83
C GLU A 86 21.98 2.12 7.41
N ALA A 87 20.65 2.24 7.24
CA ALA A 87 20.00 2.25 5.93
C ALA A 87 20.53 3.38 5.03
N VAL A 88 20.67 4.60 5.58
CA VAL A 88 21.28 5.74 4.88
C VAL A 88 22.73 5.42 4.46
N ARG A 89 23.55 4.86 5.36
CA ARG A 89 24.95 4.51 5.03
C ARG A 89 25.05 3.46 3.92
N VAL A 90 24.16 2.46 3.92
CA VAL A 90 24.08 1.45 2.85
C VAL A 90 23.71 2.10 1.52
N MET A 91 22.78 3.05 1.51
CA MET A 91 22.42 3.77 0.29
C MET A 91 23.51 4.72 -0.20
N GLU A 92 24.26 5.38 0.68
CA GLU A 92 25.43 6.18 0.31
C GLU A 92 26.51 5.31 -0.33
N ALA A 93 26.78 4.13 0.25
CA ALA A 93 27.69 3.15 -0.34
C ALA A 93 27.20 2.65 -1.70
N LYS A 94 25.90 2.36 -1.83
CA LYS A 94 25.27 2.01 -3.10
C LYS A 94 25.45 3.12 -4.13
N SER A 95 25.20 4.38 -3.75
CA SER A 95 25.33 5.53 -4.65
C SER A 95 26.75 5.73 -5.17
N ALA A 96 27.76 5.35 -4.39
CA ALA A 96 29.17 5.41 -4.81
C ALA A 96 29.51 4.32 -5.84
N LEU A 97 28.91 3.12 -5.72
CA LEU A 97 29.15 1.99 -6.63
C LEU A 97 28.27 2.05 -7.89
N TYR A 98 27.03 2.51 -7.74
CA TYR A 98 25.99 2.52 -8.77
C TYR A 98 25.31 3.90 -8.81
N PRO A 99 25.97 4.91 -9.41
CA PRO A 99 25.48 6.29 -9.38
C PRO A 99 24.22 6.48 -10.22
N GLY A 100 23.33 7.37 -9.76
CA GLY A 100 22.19 7.87 -10.55
C GLY A 100 21.00 6.92 -10.67
N LEU A 101 20.93 5.89 -9.82
CA LEU A 101 19.78 4.99 -9.79
C LEU A 101 18.58 5.64 -9.10
N TYR A 102 17.41 5.47 -9.73
CA TYR A 102 16.13 5.89 -9.17
C TYR A 102 15.91 5.38 -7.74
N SER A 103 16.10 4.07 -7.52
CA SER A 103 15.80 3.45 -6.22
C SER A 103 16.70 3.97 -5.09
N THR A 104 17.93 4.39 -5.41
CA THR A 104 18.82 5.02 -4.44
C THR A 104 18.25 6.35 -3.94
N HIS A 105 17.84 7.24 -4.84
CA HIS A 105 17.25 8.52 -4.47
C HIS A 105 15.90 8.36 -3.76
N ALA A 106 15.06 7.42 -4.23
CA ALA A 106 13.79 7.12 -3.58
C ALA A 106 13.98 6.62 -2.13
N ASN A 107 14.88 5.64 -1.94
CA ASN A 107 15.19 5.09 -0.62
C ASN A 107 15.87 6.12 0.30
N LEU A 108 16.85 6.89 -0.17
CA LEU A 108 17.46 7.96 0.63
C LEU A 108 16.43 9.00 1.06
N GLY A 109 15.54 9.40 0.16
CA GLY A 109 14.44 10.31 0.47
C GLY A 109 13.57 9.79 1.61
N THR A 110 13.16 8.52 1.50
CA THR A 110 12.39 7.81 2.52
C THR A 110 13.14 7.72 3.85
N PHE A 111 14.40 7.29 3.86
CA PHE A 111 15.19 7.13 5.09
C PHE A 111 15.46 8.47 5.77
N HIS A 112 15.71 9.54 5.02
CA HIS A 112 15.82 10.89 5.60
C HIS A 112 14.50 11.36 6.22
N ILE A 113 13.36 11.05 5.61
CA ILE A 113 12.04 11.33 6.20
C ILE A 113 11.86 10.55 7.50
N HIS A 114 12.25 9.27 7.51
CA HIS A 114 12.20 8.43 8.71
C HIS A 114 13.10 8.97 9.83
N ALA A 115 14.26 9.50 9.48
CA ALA A 115 15.16 10.21 10.39
C ALA A 115 14.68 11.64 10.76
N GLY A 116 13.49 12.07 10.32
CA GLY A 116 12.93 13.39 10.59
C GLY A 116 13.58 14.56 9.82
N SER A 117 14.52 14.25 8.92
CA SER A 117 15.26 15.19 8.06
C SER A 117 14.47 15.49 6.79
N PHE A 118 13.33 16.16 6.93
CA PHE A 118 12.38 16.37 5.84
C PHE A 118 12.94 17.15 4.65
N ASP A 119 13.81 18.15 4.88
CA ASP A 119 14.40 18.94 3.79
C ASP A 119 15.31 18.06 2.90
N LEU A 120 16.17 17.25 3.51
CA LEU A 120 17.02 16.28 2.79
C LEU A 120 16.17 15.21 2.10
N GLY A 121 15.13 14.74 2.79
CA GLY A 121 14.19 13.76 2.23
C GLY A 121 13.49 14.27 0.97
N LEU A 122 13.04 15.53 0.99
CA LEU A 122 12.42 16.19 -0.16
C LEU A 122 13.41 16.36 -1.32
N GLU A 123 14.66 16.76 -1.04
CA GLU A 123 15.69 16.89 -2.08
C GLU A 123 15.91 15.57 -2.83
N GLU A 124 16.01 14.46 -2.11
CA GLU A 124 16.21 13.13 -2.70
C GLU A 124 14.96 12.62 -3.44
N ILE A 125 13.75 12.87 -2.91
CA ILE A 125 12.51 12.57 -3.64
C ILE A 125 12.42 13.38 -4.95
N GLU A 126 12.85 14.63 -4.95
CA GLU A 126 12.88 15.44 -6.17
C GLU A 126 13.83 14.85 -7.22
N LYS A 127 15.00 14.38 -6.81
CA LYS A 127 15.93 13.65 -7.69
C LYS A 127 15.27 12.38 -8.25
N ALA A 128 14.59 11.61 -7.42
CA ALA A 128 13.87 10.41 -7.85
C ALA A 128 12.76 10.73 -8.87
N LEU A 129 11.96 11.77 -8.61
CA LEU A 129 10.91 12.25 -9.51
C LEU A 129 11.44 12.76 -10.85
N VAL A 130 12.64 13.36 -10.89
CA VAL A 130 13.28 13.75 -12.17
C VAL A 130 13.66 12.52 -12.99
N ILE A 131 14.10 11.43 -12.35
CA ILE A 131 14.49 10.20 -13.04
C ILE A 131 13.27 9.43 -13.53
N ASN A 132 12.25 9.26 -12.68
CA ASN A 132 11.00 8.58 -13.04
C ASN A 132 9.79 9.22 -12.34
N PRO A 133 9.10 10.17 -13.01
CA PRO A 133 7.95 10.88 -12.43
C PRO A 133 6.73 9.98 -12.16
N ASN A 134 6.62 8.88 -12.89
CA ASN A 134 5.48 7.95 -12.84
C ASN A 134 5.87 6.60 -12.24
N ALA A 135 6.99 6.54 -11.53
CA ALA A 135 7.36 5.35 -10.78
C ALA A 135 6.16 4.94 -9.92
N HIS A 136 5.95 3.63 -9.79
CA HIS A 136 5.07 3.13 -8.73
C HIS A 136 3.62 3.65 -8.78
N PHE A 137 3.08 3.93 -9.97
CA PHE A 137 1.75 4.56 -10.12
C PHE A 137 1.68 6.00 -9.57
N GLY A 138 2.81 6.73 -9.61
CA GLY A 138 2.90 8.11 -9.17
C GLY A 138 2.90 8.28 -7.65
N ARG A 139 3.47 7.35 -6.87
CA ARG A 139 3.41 7.43 -5.40
C ARG A 139 4.28 8.55 -4.83
N GLU A 140 5.42 8.80 -5.45
CA GLU A 140 6.47 9.69 -4.95
C GLU A 140 6.01 11.15 -4.89
N ILE A 141 5.13 11.57 -5.81
CA ILE A 141 4.55 12.92 -5.73
C ILE A 141 3.66 13.05 -4.49
N HIS A 142 2.89 12.02 -4.15
CA HIS A 142 2.04 12.04 -2.96
C HIS A 142 2.86 11.98 -1.66
N GLN A 143 3.97 11.24 -1.65
CA GLN A 143 4.93 11.26 -0.54
C GLN A 143 5.52 12.66 -0.37
N LYS A 144 5.96 13.31 -1.46
CA LYS A 144 6.41 14.71 -1.45
C LYS A 144 5.32 15.63 -0.87
N ARG A 145 4.08 15.55 -1.37
CA ARG A 145 2.97 16.38 -0.87
C ARG A 145 2.69 16.16 0.62
N LEU A 146 2.77 14.92 1.09
CA LEU A 146 2.59 14.61 2.50
C LEU A 146 3.70 15.24 3.35
N VAL A 147 4.96 15.19 2.92
CA VAL A 147 6.07 15.81 3.66
C VAL A 147 5.94 17.34 3.66
N GLU A 148 5.62 17.96 2.53
CA GLU A 148 5.32 19.40 2.45
C GLU A 148 4.19 19.78 3.41
N TYR A 149 3.12 18.98 3.46
CA TYR A 149 2.02 19.17 4.41
C TYR A 149 2.52 19.11 5.86
N LEU A 150 3.32 18.10 6.22
CA LEU A 150 3.88 17.98 7.56
C LEU A 150 4.76 19.19 7.93
N GLN A 151 5.53 19.74 7.00
CA GLN A 151 6.29 20.97 7.23
C GLN A 151 5.38 22.16 7.55
N THR A 152 4.21 22.28 6.93
CA THR A 152 3.23 23.32 7.30
C THR A 152 2.62 23.13 8.70
N ARG A 153 2.62 21.89 9.22
CA ARG A 153 2.06 21.54 10.53
C ARG A 153 3.08 21.54 11.67
N ARG A 154 4.38 21.46 11.37
CA ARG A 154 5.46 21.51 12.37
C ARG A 154 5.63 22.94 12.91
N GLY A 155 4.91 23.29 13.97
CA GLY A 155 5.28 24.41 14.82
C GLY A 155 6.49 24.07 15.70
N LYS A 156 7.70 24.57 15.39
CA LYS A 156 8.95 24.61 16.20
C LYS A 156 9.39 23.37 17.04
N GLY A 157 8.78 22.20 16.90
CA GLY A 157 9.22 20.97 17.57
C GLY A 157 8.15 19.89 17.48
N ASP A 158 8.42 18.87 16.67
CA ASP A 158 7.59 17.70 16.35
C ASP A 158 6.18 17.97 15.80
N ALA A 159 5.69 17.07 14.95
CA ALA A 159 4.33 17.15 14.45
C ALA A 159 3.38 16.84 15.62
N LEU A 160 2.62 17.84 16.08
CA LEU A 160 1.55 17.64 17.05
C LEU A 160 0.45 16.84 16.35
N LEU A 161 0.20 15.62 16.83
CA LEU A 161 -0.94 14.82 16.42
C LEU A 161 -2.17 15.22 17.26
N PRO A 162 -3.38 15.30 16.68
CA PRO A 162 -3.66 15.19 15.25
C PRO A 162 -3.11 16.38 14.45
N LEU A 163 -2.73 16.13 13.20
CA LEU A 163 -2.18 17.13 12.25
C LEU A 163 -3.18 18.25 11.95
N SER A 164 -4.47 17.96 12.05
CA SER A 164 -5.57 18.92 11.98
C SER A 164 -6.52 18.72 13.15
N GLU A 165 -6.80 19.79 13.91
CA GLU A 165 -7.82 19.79 14.96
C GLU A 165 -9.24 19.67 14.38
N GLU A 166 -9.44 20.12 13.14
CA GLU A 166 -10.74 20.12 12.48
C GLU A 166 -10.95 18.86 11.63
N VAL A 167 -12.21 18.39 11.60
CA VAL A 167 -12.66 17.28 10.75
C VAL A 167 -13.41 17.87 9.55
N SER A 168 -13.12 17.36 8.36
CA SER A 168 -13.86 17.70 7.15
C SER A 168 -15.36 17.43 7.34
N ASN A 169 -16.22 18.36 6.90
CA ASN A 169 -17.67 18.17 6.82
C ASN A 169 -18.10 18.40 5.36
N GLY A 170 -19.27 17.89 4.95
CA GLY A 170 -19.74 17.81 3.55
C GLY A 170 -19.36 18.94 2.59
N ASN A 171 -19.29 20.17 3.08
CA ASN A 171 -18.99 21.36 2.29
C ASN A 171 -17.56 21.90 2.49
N ASN A 172 -16.90 21.57 3.60
CA ASN A 172 -15.57 22.07 3.95
C ASN A 172 -14.56 20.93 4.03
N VAL A 173 -13.66 20.88 3.04
CA VAL A 173 -12.47 20.03 3.07
C VAL A 173 -11.49 20.62 4.07
N MET A 174 -11.03 19.81 5.01
CA MET A 174 -10.02 20.15 6.02
C MET A 174 -8.83 19.18 5.92
N GLY A 175 -7.82 19.42 6.75
CA GLY A 175 -6.66 18.52 6.86
C GLY A 175 -5.86 18.40 5.56
N PHE A 176 -5.40 17.19 5.25
CA PHE A 176 -4.55 16.95 4.08
C PHE A 176 -5.27 17.19 2.75
N GLY A 177 -6.56 16.84 2.66
CA GLY A 177 -7.36 17.12 1.46
C GLY A 177 -7.40 18.62 1.12
N ALA A 178 -7.51 19.47 2.14
CA ALA A 178 -7.55 20.93 1.96
C ALA A 178 -6.20 21.47 1.48
N PHE A 179 -5.12 20.93 2.05
CA PHE A 179 -3.76 21.25 1.61
C PHE A 179 -3.57 20.92 0.14
N LEU A 180 -3.95 19.73 -0.33
CA LEU A 180 -3.84 19.36 -1.75
C LEU A 180 -4.63 20.30 -2.67
N MET A 181 -5.85 20.67 -2.28
CA MET A 181 -6.65 21.63 -3.02
C MET A 181 -6.02 23.03 -3.07
N SER A 182 -5.34 23.46 -2.00
CA SER A 182 -4.66 24.75 -1.97
C SER A 182 -3.51 24.85 -2.98
N LEU A 183 -2.82 23.74 -3.26
CA LEU A 183 -1.73 23.70 -4.24
C LEU A 183 -2.21 23.91 -5.69
N GLN A 184 -3.45 23.54 -5.98
CA GLN A 184 -4.07 23.61 -7.31
C GLN A 184 -4.57 25.01 -7.70
N SER A 185 -4.67 25.94 -6.75
CA SER A 185 -5.27 27.27 -6.96
C SER A 185 -4.45 28.20 -7.89
N GLY A 186 -3.32 27.73 -8.45
CA GLY A 186 -2.44 28.45 -9.37
C GLY A 186 -2.27 27.85 -10.76
N GLU A 187 -2.88 26.69 -11.08
CA GLU A 187 -2.70 26.00 -12.36
C GLU A 187 -3.95 26.11 -13.26
N GLY A 188 -3.74 26.40 -14.56
CA GLY A 188 -4.81 26.75 -15.51
C GLY A 188 -5.71 25.59 -15.95
N ASN A 189 -5.45 24.35 -15.49
CA ASN A 189 -6.27 23.18 -15.73
C ASN A 189 -6.44 22.41 -14.41
N VAL A 190 -7.39 22.83 -13.59
CA VAL A 190 -7.66 22.23 -12.27
C VAL A 190 -8.32 20.87 -12.50
N PRO A 191 -7.70 19.74 -12.10
CA PRO A 191 -8.34 18.42 -12.12
C PRO A 191 -9.65 18.44 -11.33
N ASP A 192 -10.57 17.54 -11.65
CA ASP A 192 -11.76 17.39 -10.81
C ASP A 192 -11.32 17.07 -9.37
N ARG A 193 -12.01 17.67 -8.39
CA ARG A 193 -11.72 17.48 -6.97
C ARG A 193 -11.76 15.99 -6.61
N ALA A 194 -12.69 15.24 -7.21
CA ALA A 194 -12.80 13.80 -6.99
C ALA A 194 -11.52 13.07 -7.46
N ASP A 195 -11.07 13.35 -8.68
CA ASP A 195 -9.87 12.73 -9.26
C ASP A 195 -8.62 13.02 -8.41
N LEU A 196 -8.43 14.27 -7.98
CA LEU A 196 -7.30 14.67 -7.13
C LEU A 196 -7.27 13.89 -5.80
N ILE A 197 -8.43 13.75 -5.16
CA ILE A 197 -8.54 13.03 -3.88
C ILE A 197 -8.36 11.53 -4.10
N ASP A 198 -8.85 10.99 -5.21
CA ASP A 198 -8.73 9.58 -5.56
C ASP A 198 -7.28 9.18 -5.79
N GLU A 199 -6.53 9.97 -6.55
CA GLU A 199 -5.09 9.80 -6.75
C GLU A 199 -4.34 9.86 -5.40
N ALA A 200 -4.66 10.85 -4.56
CA ALA A 200 -4.05 10.97 -3.24
C ALA A 200 -4.36 9.78 -2.33
N ILE A 201 -5.58 9.22 -2.36
CA ILE A 201 -5.93 7.99 -1.64
C ILE A 201 -5.06 6.84 -2.13
N VAL A 202 -4.91 6.66 -3.44
CA VAL A 202 -4.04 5.61 -4.01
C VAL A 202 -2.59 5.78 -3.53
N GLY A 203 -2.07 7.01 -3.56
CA GLY A 203 -0.73 7.33 -3.05
C GLY A 203 -0.55 6.97 -1.57
N VAL A 204 -1.52 7.35 -0.72
CA VAL A 204 -1.50 7.09 0.73
C VAL A 204 -1.64 5.59 1.05
N LEU A 205 -2.51 4.87 0.35
CA LEU A 205 -2.63 3.43 0.51
C LEU A 205 -1.34 2.71 0.07
N GLY A 206 -0.66 3.21 -0.96
CA GLY A 206 0.66 2.74 -1.37
C GLY A 206 1.72 2.96 -0.28
N MET A 207 1.75 4.15 0.32
CA MET A 207 2.59 4.46 1.48
C MET A 207 2.31 3.56 2.69
N MET A 208 1.04 3.21 2.94
CA MET A 208 0.70 2.25 4.00
C MET A 208 1.19 0.83 3.68
N LYS A 209 1.04 0.37 2.43
CA LYS A 209 1.44 -0.98 2.02
C LYS A 209 2.96 -1.18 2.09
N PHE A 210 3.73 -0.21 1.57
CA PHE A 210 5.18 -0.34 1.39
C PHE A 210 6.00 0.38 2.47
N GLY A 211 5.38 1.28 3.23
CA GLY A 211 5.93 1.92 4.41
C GLY A 211 5.37 1.27 5.67
N ASN A 212 4.72 2.07 6.53
CA ASN A 212 4.18 1.62 7.82
C ASN A 212 2.67 1.89 7.88
N HIS A 213 1.87 0.83 7.73
CA HIS A 213 0.41 0.92 7.69
C HIS A 213 -0.23 1.40 9.00
N ASP A 214 0.46 1.18 10.12
CA ASP A 214 0.03 1.49 11.48
C ASP A 214 0.39 2.92 11.90
N SER A 215 1.00 3.71 11.02
CA SER A 215 1.41 5.04 11.47
C SER A 215 0.22 6.03 11.58
N PRO A 216 0.08 6.72 12.74
CA PRO A 216 -0.98 7.69 12.98
C PRO A 216 -1.11 8.78 11.92
N VAL A 217 -0.02 9.21 11.29
CA VAL A 217 -0.06 10.26 10.25
C VAL A 217 -0.76 9.77 8.97
N LEU A 218 -0.52 8.54 8.52
CA LEU A 218 -1.05 7.98 7.27
C LEU A 218 -2.50 7.60 7.52
N LEU A 219 -2.79 7.07 8.72
CA LEU A 219 -4.14 6.80 9.17
C LEU A 219 -4.97 8.08 9.27
N GLU A 220 -4.42 9.16 9.82
CA GLU A 220 -5.10 10.47 9.84
C GLU A 220 -5.33 11.00 8.43
N VAL A 221 -4.29 11.01 7.60
CA VAL A 221 -4.35 11.54 6.23
C VAL A 221 -5.31 10.74 5.37
N LEU A 222 -5.32 9.41 5.51
CA LEU A 222 -6.30 8.54 4.85
C LEU A 222 -7.71 8.88 5.32
N GLY A 223 -7.92 9.06 6.62
CA GLY A 223 -9.19 9.50 7.20
C GLY A 223 -9.65 10.84 6.63
N ASP A 224 -8.77 11.84 6.56
CA ASP A 224 -9.06 13.15 5.99
C ASP A 224 -9.48 13.04 4.52
N LEU A 225 -8.76 12.25 3.71
CA LEU A 225 -9.04 12.04 2.29
C LEU A 225 -10.34 11.28 2.04
N LEU A 226 -10.61 10.21 2.79
CA LEU A 226 -11.84 9.42 2.68
C LEU A 226 -13.08 10.27 2.96
N VAL A 227 -13.02 11.15 3.97
CA VAL A 227 -14.11 12.11 4.23
C VAL A 227 -14.22 13.15 3.11
N SER A 228 -13.10 13.56 2.53
CA SER A 228 -13.04 14.59 1.48
C SER A 228 -13.56 14.12 0.12
N ARG A 229 -13.44 12.82 -0.20
CA ARG A 229 -13.88 12.19 -1.46
C ARG A 229 -15.39 12.24 -1.65
N GLY A 230 -16.17 12.04 -0.59
CA GLY A 230 -17.63 12.04 -0.68
C GLY A 230 -18.32 11.30 0.47
N PHE A 231 -19.61 11.59 0.66
CA PHE A 231 -20.40 11.16 1.81
C PHE A 231 -21.11 9.81 1.61
N ASP A 232 -20.53 8.88 0.83
CA ASP A 232 -21.05 7.50 0.81
C ASP A 232 -20.88 6.84 2.20
N SER A 233 -21.73 5.84 2.50
CA SER A 233 -21.76 5.24 3.84
C SER A 233 -20.49 4.49 4.19
N ASP A 234 -19.74 4.05 3.19
CA ASP A 234 -18.64 3.12 3.32
C ASP A 234 -17.35 3.89 3.59
N ALA A 235 -17.11 5.00 2.88
CA ALA A 235 -15.99 5.91 3.09
C ALA A 235 -15.97 6.50 4.51
N LYS A 236 -17.14 6.87 5.07
CA LYS A 236 -17.23 7.39 6.46
C LYS A 236 -16.86 6.35 7.51
N GLN A 237 -17.28 5.11 7.30
CA GLN A 237 -16.96 4.01 8.20
C GLN A 237 -15.50 3.62 8.10
N LEU A 238 -14.91 3.65 6.91
CA LEU A 238 -13.47 3.46 6.71
C LEU A 238 -12.66 4.60 7.34
N ALA A 239 -13.08 5.86 7.17
CA ALA A 239 -12.43 7.01 7.80
C ALA A 239 -12.50 6.93 9.33
N ALA A 240 -13.65 6.56 9.89
CA ALA A 240 -13.79 6.37 11.34
C ALA A 240 -12.88 5.24 11.86
N ARG A 241 -12.73 4.13 11.13
CA ARG A 241 -11.76 3.07 11.45
C ARG A 241 -10.31 3.57 11.35
N ALA A 242 -9.96 4.35 10.34
CA ALA A 242 -8.64 4.94 10.20
C ALA A 242 -8.30 5.85 11.40
N TYR A 243 -9.23 6.71 11.83
CA TYR A 243 -9.04 7.53 13.04
C TYR A 243 -8.99 6.71 14.33
N LEU A 244 -9.78 5.64 14.45
CA LEU A 244 -9.68 4.73 15.60
C LEU A 244 -8.31 4.04 15.64
N ALA A 245 -7.81 3.57 14.50
CA ALA A 245 -6.45 3.03 14.39
C ALA A 245 -5.40 4.09 14.78
N ALA A 246 -5.50 5.31 14.26
CA ALA A 246 -4.60 6.40 14.64
C ALA A 246 -4.65 6.69 16.15
N SER A 247 -5.83 6.58 16.78
CA SER A 247 -5.98 6.68 18.23
C SER A 247 -5.27 5.55 18.97
N TYR A 248 -5.27 4.31 18.47
CA TYR A 248 -4.63 3.19 19.16
C TYR A 248 -3.11 3.28 19.09
N GLU A 249 -2.59 3.77 17.96
CA GLU A 249 -1.16 3.88 17.67
C GLU A 249 -0.54 5.19 18.20
N SER A 250 -1.35 6.14 18.65
CA SER A 250 -0.87 7.41 19.20
C SER A 250 -0.58 7.35 20.71
N ALA A 251 0.51 7.99 21.11
CA ALA A 251 0.83 8.22 22.51
C ALA A 251 0.06 9.43 23.08
N GLY A 252 -0.44 9.31 24.32
CA GLY A 252 -1.03 10.41 25.07
C GLY A 252 -2.55 10.49 24.98
N ARG A 253 -3.23 10.49 26.14
CA ARG A 253 -4.71 10.42 26.23
C ARG A 253 -5.43 11.54 25.49
N SER A 254 -4.85 12.75 25.44
CA SER A 254 -5.45 13.88 24.72
C SER A 254 -5.49 13.64 23.22
N VAL A 255 -4.40 13.13 22.64
CA VAL A 255 -4.28 12.81 21.21
C VAL A 255 -5.24 11.66 20.86
N GLN A 256 -5.24 10.61 21.67
CA GLN A 256 -6.16 9.49 21.52
C GLN A 256 -7.62 9.97 21.52
N GLN A 257 -8.00 10.79 22.51
CA GLN A 257 -9.35 11.33 22.60
C GLN A 257 -9.71 12.22 21.40
N ALA A 258 -8.76 13.02 20.90
CA ALA A 258 -8.97 13.86 19.71
C ALA A 258 -9.28 13.01 18.48
N TYR A 259 -8.53 11.94 18.22
CA TYR A 259 -8.81 11.02 17.12
C TYR A 259 -10.15 10.29 17.28
N ARG A 260 -10.51 9.87 18.50
CA ARG A 260 -11.84 9.31 18.76
C ARG A 260 -12.96 10.30 18.46
N SER A 261 -12.76 11.57 18.78
CA SER A 261 -13.69 12.64 18.39
C SER A 261 -13.77 12.83 16.87
N LYS A 262 -12.63 12.74 16.14
CA LYS A 262 -12.64 12.72 14.66
C LYS A 262 -13.46 11.55 14.11
N ALA A 263 -13.29 10.35 14.67
CA ALA A 263 -14.04 9.15 14.30
C ALA A 263 -15.54 9.32 14.55
N GLU A 264 -15.94 9.87 15.70
CA GLU A 264 -17.35 10.11 16.04
C GLU A 264 -18.00 11.09 15.05
N GLU A 265 -17.30 12.18 14.70
CA GLU A 265 -17.80 13.20 13.79
C GLU A 265 -18.11 12.64 12.40
N CYS A 266 -17.27 11.72 11.90
CA CYS A 266 -17.50 11.03 10.63
C CYS A 266 -18.85 10.29 10.58
N LEU A 267 -19.30 9.76 11.71
CA LEU A 267 -20.55 9.00 11.82
C LEU A 267 -21.78 9.89 12.02
N LYS A 268 -21.62 11.11 12.54
CA LYS A 268 -22.75 12.04 12.78
C LYS A 268 -23.45 12.49 11.51
N PHE A 269 -22.72 12.62 10.40
CA PHE A 269 -23.25 13.06 9.11
C PHE A 269 -23.69 11.91 8.19
N GLN A 270 -24.04 10.74 8.74
CA GLN A 270 -24.72 9.68 7.97
C GLN A 270 -26.17 10.07 7.68
N THR A 271 -26.43 10.83 6.61
CA THR A 271 -27.79 10.97 6.07
C THR A 271 -28.17 9.69 5.35
N ARG A 272 -28.93 8.80 6.01
CA ARG A 272 -29.67 7.75 5.28
C ARG A 272 -30.97 8.35 4.74
N SER A 273 -31.23 8.11 3.46
CA SER A 273 -32.56 8.26 2.89
C SER A 273 -33.58 7.50 3.74
N SER A 274 -34.73 8.11 4.01
CA SER A 274 -35.91 7.44 4.56
C SER A 274 -35.80 6.88 5.99
N GLY A 275 -36.17 7.71 6.97
CA GLY A 275 -36.93 7.30 8.16
C GLY A 275 -36.31 6.35 9.20
N ALA A 276 -35.15 5.74 8.98
CA ALA A 276 -34.53 4.83 9.94
C ALA A 276 -33.72 5.59 11.00
N LYS A 277 -34.09 5.43 12.28
CA LYS A 277 -33.54 6.13 13.45
C LYS A 277 -32.23 5.56 14.01
N ASP A 278 -31.58 4.60 13.35
CA ASP A 278 -30.36 3.98 13.90
C ASP A 278 -29.11 4.63 13.28
N LYS A 279 -28.63 5.69 13.94
CA LYS A 279 -27.25 6.16 13.76
C LYS A 279 -26.33 5.06 14.30
N LEU A 280 -25.42 4.52 13.48
CA LEU A 280 -24.40 3.59 13.96
C LEU A 280 -23.58 4.33 15.02
N MET A 281 -23.63 3.85 16.26
CA MET A 281 -22.86 4.46 17.35
C MET A 281 -21.38 4.12 17.19
N LEU A 282 -20.49 5.05 17.55
CA LEU A 282 -19.05 4.79 17.52
C LEU A 282 -18.69 3.50 18.27
N ALA A 283 -19.34 3.23 19.40
CA ALA A 283 -19.13 2.01 20.18
C ALA A 283 -19.48 0.71 19.41
N GLN A 284 -20.49 0.74 18.54
CA GLN A 284 -20.86 -0.43 17.72
C GLN A 284 -19.85 -0.65 16.59
N LEU A 285 -19.44 0.43 15.92
CA LEU A 285 -18.40 0.38 14.91
C LEU A 285 -17.08 -0.11 15.50
N GLU A 286 -16.71 0.42 16.67
CA GLU A 286 -15.47 0.07 17.35
C GLU A 286 -15.46 -1.40 17.78
N MET A 287 -16.57 -1.96 18.25
CA MET A 287 -16.67 -3.39 18.54
C MET A 287 -16.39 -4.25 17.29
N GLN A 288 -16.99 -3.91 16.14
CA GLN A 288 -16.71 -4.59 14.88
C GLN A 288 -15.25 -4.43 14.46
N PHE A 289 -14.70 -3.23 14.62
CA PHE A 289 -13.32 -2.94 14.27
C PHE A 289 -12.32 -3.72 15.14
N GLN A 290 -12.63 -3.95 16.42
CA GLN A 290 -11.82 -4.80 17.29
C GLN A 290 -11.82 -6.27 16.83
N ASP A 291 -12.95 -6.79 16.34
CA ASP A 291 -13.01 -8.13 15.76
C ASP A 291 -12.19 -8.21 14.46
N GLU A 292 -12.28 -7.19 13.59
CA GLU A 292 -11.49 -7.07 12.36
C GLU A 292 -9.97 -7.00 12.65
N LEU A 293 -9.56 -6.22 13.64
CA LEU A 293 -8.16 -6.12 14.09
C LEU A 293 -7.67 -7.46 14.68
N LYS A 294 -8.51 -8.15 15.43
CA LYS A 294 -8.18 -9.48 15.96
C LYS A 294 -7.96 -10.48 14.84
N GLU A 295 -8.86 -10.52 13.86
CA GLU A 295 -8.71 -11.41 12.70
C GLU A 295 -7.43 -11.10 11.92
N ALA A 296 -7.13 -9.82 11.71
CA ALA A 296 -5.90 -9.37 11.04
C ALA A 296 -4.64 -9.82 11.80
N SER A 297 -4.64 -9.67 13.12
CA SER A 297 -3.53 -10.08 14.00
C SER A 297 -3.32 -11.60 13.98
N ASP A 298 -4.39 -12.38 14.11
CA ASP A 298 -4.33 -13.84 14.06
C ASP A 298 -3.82 -14.33 12.69
N TRP A 299 -4.25 -13.69 11.60
CA TRP A 299 -3.77 -14.00 10.25
C TRP A 299 -2.29 -13.67 10.06
N TYR A 300 -1.84 -12.50 10.52
CA TYR A 300 -0.43 -12.11 10.43
C TYR A 300 0.47 -13.00 11.30
N ALA A 301 -0.01 -13.48 12.45
CA ALA A 301 0.72 -14.41 13.31
C ALA A 301 1.07 -15.73 12.60
N VAL A 302 0.26 -16.17 11.63
CA VAL A 302 0.57 -17.35 10.78
C VAL A 302 1.81 -17.09 9.93
N ILE A 303 1.90 -15.91 9.30
CA ILE A 303 3.07 -15.51 8.51
C ILE A 303 4.32 -15.47 9.39
N VAL A 304 4.23 -14.79 10.54
CA VAL A 304 5.35 -14.67 11.49
C VAL A 304 5.85 -16.04 11.95
N THR A 305 4.93 -17.00 12.15
CA THR A 305 5.29 -18.36 12.57
C THR A 305 6.04 -19.08 11.46
N LYS A 306 5.51 -19.08 10.23
CA LYS A 306 6.16 -19.70 9.07
C LYS A 306 7.56 -19.13 8.80
N GLU A 307 7.71 -17.81 8.85
CA GLU A 307 9.03 -17.17 8.68
C GLU A 307 10.03 -17.62 9.75
N LYS A 308 9.61 -17.71 11.01
CA LYS A 308 10.47 -18.20 12.10
C LYS A 308 10.85 -19.66 11.92
N ASP A 309 9.93 -20.49 11.46
CA ASP A 309 10.18 -21.90 11.20
C ASP A 309 11.21 -22.06 10.07
N TRP A 310 11.03 -21.35 8.95
CA TRP A 310 11.99 -21.36 7.84
C TRP A 310 13.39 -20.86 8.25
N ILE A 311 13.45 -19.80 9.05
CA ILE A 311 14.72 -19.29 9.59
C ILE A 311 15.39 -20.37 10.47
N ALA A 312 14.62 -21.06 11.33
CA ALA A 312 15.15 -22.11 12.20
C ALA A 312 15.61 -23.35 11.43
N GLU A 313 14.95 -23.66 10.31
CA GLU A 313 15.32 -24.75 9.41
C GLU A 313 16.54 -24.41 8.54
N GLY A 314 16.92 -23.13 8.42
CA GLY A 314 18.04 -22.68 7.59
C GLY A 314 17.77 -22.80 6.10
N VAL A 315 16.50 -22.72 5.70
CA VAL A 315 16.10 -22.72 4.28
C VAL A 315 16.14 -21.28 3.72
N ASP A 316 16.04 -21.17 2.39
CA ASP A 316 15.84 -19.90 1.71
C ASP A 316 14.46 -19.33 2.09
N VAL A 317 14.46 -18.33 2.98
CA VAL A 317 13.25 -17.77 3.59
C VAL A 317 12.47 -16.94 2.58
N GLU A 318 13.15 -16.18 1.71
CA GLU A 318 12.50 -15.42 0.62
C GLU A 318 11.77 -16.36 -0.32
N LYS A 319 12.45 -17.38 -0.82
CA LYS A 319 11.84 -18.33 -1.74
C LYS A 319 10.70 -19.11 -1.10
N SER A 320 10.83 -19.47 0.18
CA SER A 320 9.77 -20.15 0.92
C SER A 320 8.53 -19.26 1.07
N PHE A 321 8.73 -17.96 1.35
CA PHE A 321 7.64 -17.00 1.42
C PHE A 321 6.95 -16.82 0.06
N GLU A 322 7.71 -16.65 -1.02
CA GLU A 322 7.17 -16.52 -2.37
C GLU A 322 6.31 -17.74 -2.76
N VAL A 323 6.81 -18.94 -2.52
CA VAL A 323 6.10 -20.19 -2.85
C VAL A 323 4.82 -20.36 -2.05
N GLU A 324 4.84 -19.98 -0.77
CA GLU A 324 3.68 -20.14 0.11
C GLU A 324 2.58 -19.10 -0.18
N PHE A 325 2.97 -17.84 -0.42
CA PHE A 325 2.02 -16.73 -0.35
C PHE A 325 1.78 -15.99 -1.67
N TYR A 326 2.68 -16.07 -2.65
CA TYR A 326 2.50 -15.33 -3.91
C TYR A 326 1.76 -16.15 -4.94
N GLU A 327 0.74 -15.53 -5.54
CA GLU A 327 0.05 -16.12 -6.68
C GLU A 327 0.87 -15.91 -7.96
N ALA A 328 0.92 -16.94 -8.79
CA ALA A 328 1.52 -16.82 -10.11
C ALA A 328 0.68 -15.86 -10.98
N PRO A 329 1.31 -14.97 -11.77
CA PRO A 329 0.57 -14.03 -12.60
C PRO A 329 -0.30 -14.78 -13.62
N VAL A 330 -1.60 -14.48 -13.61
CA VAL A 330 -2.53 -15.01 -14.60
C VAL A 330 -2.30 -14.28 -15.92
N VAL A 331 -1.51 -14.86 -16.82
CA VAL A 331 -1.39 -14.36 -18.19
C VAL A 331 -2.68 -14.70 -18.94
N GLY A 332 -3.60 -13.75 -19.05
CA GLY A 332 -4.75 -13.86 -19.95
C GLY A 332 -4.28 -14.08 -21.40
N PRO A 333 -5.12 -14.64 -22.29
CA PRO A 333 -4.75 -14.76 -23.69
C PRO A 333 -4.38 -13.37 -24.23
N VAL A 334 -3.19 -13.27 -24.81
CA VAL A 334 -2.69 -12.06 -25.46
C VAL A 334 -3.75 -11.60 -26.46
N ILE A 335 -4.50 -10.56 -26.12
CA ILE A 335 -5.33 -9.86 -27.09
C ILE A 335 -4.34 -9.07 -27.94
N ALA A 336 -3.84 -9.73 -28.99
CA ALA A 336 -3.07 -9.08 -30.02
C ALA A 336 -3.90 -7.91 -30.56
N ALA A 337 -3.39 -6.69 -30.37
CA ALA A 337 -3.99 -5.48 -30.89
C ALA A 337 -4.18 -5.62 -32.41
N GLY A 338 -5.45 -5.61 -32.83
CA GLY A 338 -5.82 -5.65 -34.23
C GLY A 338 -7.27 -5.22 -34.40
N GLY A 339 -7.48 -3.93 -34.67
CA GLY A 339 -8.60 -3.37 -35.44
C GLY A 339 -10.03 -3.66 -34.95
N GLY A 340 -10.74 -2.60 -34.58
CA GLY A 340 -12.09 -2.65 -34.02
C GLY A 340 -13.14 -3.45 -34.81
N LEU A 341 -14.09 -3.99 -34.05
CA LEU A 341 -15.53 -3.95 -34.33
C LEU A 341 -16.27 -4.45 -33.08
N SER A 342 -17.05 -3.56 -32.46
CA SER A 342 -18.01 -3.95 -31.43
C SER A 342 -19.09 -4.81 -32.09
N LEU A 343 -19.17 -6.08 -31.70
CA LEU A 343 -20.37 -6.88 -31.90
C LEU A 343 -20.73 -7.48 -30.55
N GLY A 344 -21.74 -6.90 -29.92
CA GLY A 344 -22.41 -7.49 -28.78
C GLY A 344 -23.00 -8.83 -29.20
N ILE A 345 -22.48 -9.92 -28.64
CA ILE A 345 -23.06 -11.24 -28.78
C ILE A 345 -23.15 -11.82 -27.37
N SER A 346 -24.39 -12.05 -26.94
CA SER A 346 -24.71 -12.69 -25.66
C SER A 346 -24.21 -14.13 -25.62
N LEU A 347 -23.97 -14.62 -24.40
CA LEU A 347 -23.33 -15.90 -24.08
C LEU A 347 -23.97 -17.23 -24.59
N PRO A 348 -25.15 -17.35 -25.23
CA PRO A 348 -25.63 -18.68 -25.66
C PRO A 348 -25.09 -19.18 -27.02
N THR A 349 -24.35 -18.40 -27.82
CA THR A 349 -23.94 -18.82 -29.17
C THR A 349 -22.60 -19.55 -29.25
N VAL A 350 -21.73 -19.46 -28.24
CA VAL A 350 -20.44 -20.19 -28.22
C VAL A 350 -20.64 -21.71 -28.01
N ALA A 351 -21.73 -22.12 -27.36
CA ALA A 351 -22.05 -23.53 -27.16
C ALA A 351 -22.52 -24.27 -28.43
N ALA A 352 -23.00 -23.56 -29.45
CA ALA A 352 -23.44 -24.16 -30.71
C ALA A 352 -22.29 -24.44 -31.70
N ALA A 353 -21.18 -23.69 -31.62
CA ALA A 353 -20.03 -23.87 -32.51
C ALA A 353 -19.13 -25.06 -32.11
N VAL A 354 -19.08 -25.40 -30.83
CA VAL A 354 -18.28 -26.54 -30.33
C VAL A 354 -18.96 -27.90 -30.64
N PHE A 355 -20.29 -27.94 -30.76
CA PHE A 355 -21.03 -29.18 -31.04
C PHE A 355 -20.96 -29.62 -32.51
N VAL A 356 -20.80 -28.68 -33.45
CA VAL A 356 -20.65 -29.01 -34.88
C VAL A 356 -19.25 -29.58 -35.18
N PHE A 357 -18.22 -29.19 -34.42
CA PHE A 357 -16.85 -29.68 -34.62
C PHE A 357 -16.57 -31.05 -34.02
N LEU A 358 -17.23 -31.44 -32.92
CA LEU A 358 -16.99 -32.73 -32.27
C LEU A 358 -17.83 -33.89 -32.84
N CYS A 359 -18.94 -33.62 -33.54
CA CYS A 359 -19.76 -34.67 -34.16
C CYS A 359 -19.79 -34.65 -35.71
N GLY A 360 -19.47 -33.52 -36.37
CA GLY A 360 -19.54 -33.40 -37.83
C GLY A 360 -18.34 -34.01 -38.58
N ILE A 361 -17.14 -33.89 -38.02
CA ILE A 361 -15.90 -34.38 -38.66
C ILE A 361 -15.82 -35.92 -38.67
N PRO A 362 -16.20 -36.65 -37.60
CA PRO A 362 -16.23 -38.11 -37.63
C PRO A 362 -17.25 -38.69 -38.62
N ALA A 363 -18.42 -38.04 -38.79
CA ALA A 363 -19.48 -38.50 -39.70
C ALA A 363 -19.11 -38.35 -41.18
N LEU A 364 -18.43 -37.25 -41.55
CA LEU A 364 -17.93 -37.02 -42.91
C LEU A 364 -16.80 -37.97 -43.29
N LEU A 365 -15.91 -38.30 -42.34
CA LEU A 365 -14.83 -39.27 -42.55
C LEU A 365 -15.35 -40.71 -42.68
N TRP A 366 -16.41 -41.06 -41.94
CA TRP A 366 -17.07 -42.37 -42.04
C TRP A 366 -17.79 -42.54 -43.39
N GLN A 367 -18.52 -41.53 -43.87
CA GLN A 367 -19.17 -41.57 -45.19
C GLN A 367 -18.16 -41.66 -46.35
N ARG A 368 -17.01 -40.98 -46.25
CA ARG A 368 -15.93 -41.06 -47.26
C ARG A 368 -15.29 -42.44 -47.33
N ARG A 369 -15.03 -43.09 -46.18
CA ARG A 369 -14.52 -44.47 -46.15
C ARG A 369 -15.48 -45.46 -46.77
N ARG A 370 -16.78 -45.37 -46.47
CA ARG A 370 -17.80 -46.27 -47.04
C ARG A 370 -17.95 -46.17 -48.56
N ARG A 371 -17.82 -44.96 -49.13
CA ARG A 371 -17.86 -44.76 -50.60
C ARG A 371 -16.60 -45.24 -51.30
N ALA A 372 -15.43 -45.15 -50.66
CA ALA A 372 -14.17 -45.67 -51.22
C ALA A 372 -14.14 -47.21 -51.24
N SER A 373 -14.75 -47.87 -50.25
CA SER A 373 -14.86 -49.34 -50.21
C SER A 373 -15.83 -49.89 -51.27
N ALA A 374 -16.90 -49.17 -51.58
CA ALA A 374 -17.90 -49.60 -52.57
C ALA A 374 -17.45 -49.41 -54.03
N ALA A 375 -16.42 -48.59 -54.28
CA ALA A 375 -15.87 -48.33 -55.63
C ALA A 375 -14.65 -49.21 -55.97
N ALA A 376 -14.25 -50.13 -55.08
CA ALA A 376 -13.14 -51.06 -55.28
C ALA A 376 -13.59 -52.53 -55.47
N GLU A 377 -14.91 -52.78 -55.49
CA GLU A 377 -15.54 -54.09 -55.74
C GLU A 377 -16.42 -54.11 -57.01
N GLU A 378 -16.39 -53.04 -57.82
CA GLU A 378 -16.76 -53.04 -59.25
C GLU A 378 -15.48 -52.90 -60.09
#